data_AF-A0A1S2Y8U3-F1
#
_entry.id   AF-A0A1S2Y8U3-F1
#
_cell.length_a   1.000
_cell.length_b   1.000
_cell.length_c   1.000
_cell.angle_alpha   90.00
_cell.angle_beta   90.00
_cell.angle_gamma   90.00
#
_symmetry.space_group_name_H-M   'P 1'
#
loop_
_entity.id
_entity.type
_entity.pdbx_description
1 polymer ?
#
loop_
_entity_poly.entity_id
_entity_poly.type
_entity_poly.pdbx_seq_one_letter_code
_entity_poly.pdbx_strand_id
1 'polypeptide(L)'
;MGLRNPSILWLALMLSFSSAINCLDITKTLEQYPEFSTFNKYLTETKLVEQINGAKAVTVLAIDNKDIASLSGKSLDAVKTVIGTHVVTEFYDEKKLVEAVGSHAELATLSTASGLASKIYVGLINEGEVAFSSAVQGATFDAKLVRTVTTQPDTVSVLQVTQPIVKVAESSTPVTPNGVEKEVPTSSIVAESPKSIGAEAPAPSSSSRTTFGFVGAVLAFASVFVSL
;
A
#
# COMPACT_ATOMS: atom_id res chain seq x y z
N MET A 1 -47.89 -14.33 -34.10
CA MET A 1 -48.76 -13.59 -33.16
C MET A 1 -48.13 -12.21 -32.96
N GLY A 2 -48.67 -11.18 -33.62
CA GLY A 2 -48.06 -9.86 -33.69
C GLY A 2 -48.37 -9.00 -32.46
N LEU A 3 -47.35 -8.31 -31.95
CA LEU A 3 -47.46 -7.33 -30.87
C LEU A 3 -48.27 -6.11 -31.37
N ARG A 4 -49.61 -6.18 -31.34
CA ARG A 4 -50.51 -5.16 -31.93
C ARG A 4 -50.67 -3.87 -31.09
N ASN A 5 -49.94 -3.75 -29.97
CA ASN A 5 -50.16 -2.66 -29.01
C ASN A 5 -48.92 -1.76 -28.92
N PRO A 6 -48.92 -0.57 -29.57
CA PRO A 6 -47.79 0.37 -29.50
C PRO A 6 -47.51 0.84 -28.06
N SER A 7 -48.53 0.85 -27.19
CA SER A 7 -48.37 1.15 -25.77
C SER A 7 -47.53 0.12 -25.00
N ILE A 8 -47.54 -1.16 -25.40
CA ILE A 8 -46.70 -2.20 -24.79
C ILE A 8 -45.25 -2.04 -25.25
N LEU A 9 -45.03 -1.65 -26.51
CA LEU A 9 -43.70 -1.33 -27.03
C LEU A 9 -43.11 -0.08 -26.35
N TRP A 10 -43.94 0.92 -26.07
CA TRP A 10 -43.52 2.12 -25.32
C TRP A 10 -43.23 1.81 -23.85
N LEU A 11 -44.08 1.00 -23.18
CA LEU A 11 -43.83 0.57 -21.80
C LEU A 11 -42.55 -0.26 -21.69
N ALA A 12 -42.30 -1.17 -22.64
CA ALA A 12 -41.07 -1.95 -22.70
C ALA A 12 -39.83 -1.08 -22.97
N LEU A 13 -39.95 -0.05 -23.81
CA LEU A 13 -38.89 0.93 -24.07
C LEU A 13 -38.58 1.80 -22.84
N MET A 14 -39.60 2.19 -22.08
CA MET A 14 -39.44 2.93 -20.82
C MET A 14 -38.84 2.05 -19.71
N LEU A 15 -39.24 0.78 -19.61
CA LEU A 15 -38.63 -0.18 -18.68
C LEU A 15 -37.16 -0.48 -19.02
N SER A 16 -36.82 -0.51 -20.32
CA SER A 16 -35.45 -0.73 -20.77
C SER A 16 -34.49 0.43 -20.46
N PHE A 17 -35.01 1.63 -20.19
CA PHE A 17 -34.23 2.81 -19.77
C PHE A 17 -34.21 3.00 -18.25
N SER A 18 -34.92 2.16 -17.50
CA SER A 18 -34.79 2.10 -16.03
C SER A 18 -33.48 1.41 -15.67
N SER A 19 -32.35 1.99 -16.07
CA SER A 19 -31.07 1.75 -15.41
C SER A 19 -31.28 2.13 -13.96
N ALA A 20 -31.34 1.15 -13.07
CA ALA A 20 -31.34 1.40 -11.64
C ALA A 20 -30.11 2.26 -11.34
N ILE A 21 -30.33 3.55 -11.07
CA ILE A 21 -29.29 4.40 -10.50
C ILE A 21 -29.20 3.92 -9.06
N ASN A 22 -28.35 2.92 -8.83
CA ASN A 22 -27.92 2.60 -7.48
C ASN A 22 -27.16 3.83 -7.00
N CYS A 23 -27.81 4.64 -6.18
CA CYS A 23 -27.15 5.70 -5.44
C CYS A 23 -26.19 5.00 -4.48
N LEU A 24 -24.92 4.96 -4.84
CA LEU A 24 -23.88 4.46 -3.95
C LEU A 24 -23.74 5.46 -2.81
N ASP A 25 -23.89 4.98 -1.59
CA ASP A 25 -23.60 5.76 -0.38
C ASP A 25 -22.53 5.02 0.43
N ILE A 26 -21.28 5.36 0.13
CA ILE A 26 -20.12 4.71 0.75
C ILE A 26 -20.09 4.99 2.26
N THR A 27 -20.46 6.19 2.68
CA THR A 27 -20.46 6.61 4.08
C THR A 27 -21.40 5.73 4.90
N LYS A 28 -22.63 5.50 4.42
CA LYS A 28 -23.58 4.59 5.09
C LYS A 28 -23.13 3.13 5.12
N THR A 29 -22.43 2.70 4.08
CA THR A 29 -21.89 1.33 4.02
C THR A 29 -20.81 1.12 5.08
N LEU A 30 -19.89 2.09 5.22
CA LEU A 30 -18.82 2.05 6.23
C LEU A 30 -19.31 2.33 7.65
N GLU A 31 -20.41 3.07 7.85
CA GLU A 31 -21.01 3.33 9.16
C GLU A 31 -21.45 2.06 9.90
N GLN A 32 -21.73 0.98 9.16
CA GLN A 32 -22.07 -0.33 9.75
C GLN A 32 -20.87 -1.00 10.44
N TYR A 33 -19.65 -0.53 10.17
CA TYR A 33 -18.39 -1.11 10.62
C TYR A 33 -17.62 -0.10 11.48
N PRO A 34 -17.74 -0.16 12.82
CA PRO A 34 -17.07 0.78 13.71
C PRO A 34 -15.54 0.73 13.58
N GLU A 35 -14.97 -0.39 13.15
CA GLU A 35 -13.54 -0.57 12.86
C GLU A 35 -13.00 0.37 11.76
N PHE A 36 -13.86 0.90 10.88
CA PHE A 36 -13.49 1.79 9.78
C PHE A 36 -13.97 3.24 9.99
N SER A 37 -14.43 3.59 11.19
CA SER A 37 -14.97 4.93 11.50
C SER A 37 -13.98 6.06 11.18
N THR A 38 -12.69 5.85 11.47
CA THR A 38 -11.64 6.85 11.20
C THR A 38 -11.40 7.01 9.70
N PHE A 39 -11.40 5.91 8.96
CA PHE A 39 -11.29 5.93 7.50
C PHE A 39 -12.48 6.67 6.86
N ASN A 40 -13.70 6.40 7.33
CA ASN A 40 -14.91 7.09 6.87
C ASN A 40 -14.89 8.60 7.16
N LYS A 41 -14.38 8.99 8.34
CA LYS A 41 -14.15 10.40 8.69
C LYS A 41 -13.19 11.08 7.71
N TYR A 42 -12.08 10.44 7.36
CA TYR A 42 -11.13 11.00 6.38
C TYR A 42 -11.71 11.09 4.96
N LEU A 43 -12.49 10.10 4.51
CA LEU A 43 -13.20 10.19 3.22
C LEU A 43 -14.09 11.43 3.16
N THR A 44 -14.78 11.72 4.26
CA THR A 44 -15.69 12.88 4.38
C THR A 44 -14.91 14.19 4.42
N GLU A 45 -13.86 14.29 5.25
CA GLU A 45 -13.03 15.50 5.37
C GLU A 45 -12.29 15.85 4.07
N THR A 46 -11.87 14.83 3.31
CA THR A 46 -11.15 14.99 2.04
C THR A 46 -12.07 15.19 0.83
N LYS A 47 -13.39 15.11 1.04
CA LYS A 47 -14.44 15.16 0.01
C LYS A 47 -14.33 14.08 -1.07
N LEU A 48 -13.71 12.94 -0.76
CA LEU A 48 -13.66 11.80 -1.68
C LEU A 48 -15.01 11.08 -1.76
N VAL A 49 -15.87 11.21 -0.73
CA VAL A 49 -17.23 10.64 -0.71
C VAL A 49 -18.05 11.05 -1.94
N GLU A 50 -17.99 12.33 -2.35
CA GLU A 50 -18.73 12.83 -3.53
C GLU A 50 -18.26 12.14 -4.82
N GLN A 51 -16.95 11.92 -4.95
CA GLN A 51 -16.38 11.25 -6.13
C GLN A 51 -16.71 9.77 -6.16
N ILE A 52 -16.71 9.12 -4.98
CA ILE A 52 -17.06 7.71 -4.84
C ILE A 52 -18.53 7.49 -5.16
N ASN A 53 -19.42 8.28 -4.55
CA ASN A 53 -20.86 8.15 -4.72
C ASN A 53 -21.30 8.52 -6.16
N GLY A 54 -20.52 9.35 -6.86
CA GLY A 54 -20.72 9.67 -8.28
C GLY A 54 -20.14 8.63 -9.25
N ALA A 55 -19.33 7.68 -8.77
CA ALA A 55 -18.76 6.65 -9.61
C ALA A 55 -19.79 5.57 -9.94
N LYS A 56 -19.72 5.01 -11.16
CA LYS A 56 -20.57 3.89 -11.56
C LYS A 56 -20.24 2.62 -10.77
N ALA A 57 -18.95 2.41 -10.52
CA ALA A 57 -18.45 1.28 -9.76
C ALA A 57 -17.13 1.66 -9.07
N VAL A 58 -16.86 1.12 -7.88
CA VAL A 58 -15.67 1.48 -7.10
C VAL A 58 -15.23 0.32 -6.20
N THR A 59 -13.93 0.23 -5.92
CA THR A 59 -13.40 -0.67 -4.88
C THR A 59 -12.70 0.15 -3.83
N VAL A 60 -13.12 -0.01 -2.58
CA VAL A 60 -12.63 0.73 -1.42
C VAL A 60 -11.81 -0.21 -0.55
N LEU A 61 -10.52 0.09 -0.45
CA LEU A 61 -9.56 -0.59 0.42
C LEU A 61 -9.65 0.06 1.80
N ALA A 62 -10.58 -0.43 2.62
CA ALA A 62 -10.81 0.07 3.97
C ALA A 62 -9.66 -0.31 4.90
N ILE A 63 -9.21 0.65 5.71
CA ILE A 63 -8.13 0.48 6.68
C ILE A 63 -8.73 0.55 8.08
N ASP A 64 -8.35 -0.40 8.93
CA ASP A 64 -8.72 -0.39 10.35
C ASP A 64 -8.25 0.88 11.07
N ASN A 65 -9.02 1.29 12.06
CA ASN A 65 -8.70 2.42 12.93
C ASN A 65 -7.30 2.31 13.58
N LYS A 66 -6.79 1.09 13.80
CA LYS A 66 -5.47 0.86 14.40
C LYS A 66 -4.34 1.19 13.43
N ASP A 67 -4.48 0.82 12.17
CA ASP A 67 -3.43 0.92 11.15
C ASP A 67 -3.41 2.29 10.46
N ILE A 68 -4.58 2.94 10.38
CA ILE A 68 -4.72 4.29 9.83
C ILE A 68 -4.18 5.38 10.76
N ALA A 69 -3.89 5.06 12.03
CA ALA A 69 -3.37 6.00 13.01
C ALA A 69 -2.06 6.67 12.56
N SER A 70 -1.27 6.00 11.71
CA SER A 70 -0.05 6.53 11.08
C SER A 70 -0.27 7.77 10.18
N LEU A 71 -1.52 8.04 9.79
CA LEU A 71 -1.90 9.24 9.02
C LEU A 71 -2.33 10.41 9.91
N SER A 72 -2.52 10.19 11.21
CA SER A 72 -2.85 11.25 12.16
C SER A 72 -1.71 12.26 12.27
N GLY A 73 -2.04 13.55 12.11
CA GLY A 73 -1.06 14.65 12.13
C GLY A 73 -0.46 15.02 10.77
N LYS A 74 -0.79 14.29 9.68
CA LYS A 74 -0.45 14.71 8.32
C LYS A 74 -1.37 15.82 7.82
N SER A 75 -0.93 16.56 6.81
CA SER A 75 -1.76 17.57 6.14
C SER A 75 -2.96 16.91 5.44
N LEU A 76 -4.08 17.63 5.35
CA LEU A 76 -5.30 17.12 4.70
C LEU A 76 -5.07 16.75 3.23
N ASP A 77 -4.16 17.42 2.54
CA ASP A 77 -3.76 17.10 1.16
C ASP A 77 -3.00 15.76 1.06
N ALA A 78 -2.08 15.50 2.02
CA ALA A 78 -1.38 14.23 2.10
C ALA A 78 -2.35 13.09 2.44
N VAL A 79 -3.27 13.32 3.38
CA VAL A 79 -4.32 12.35 3.72
C VAL A 79 -5.20 12.09 2.51
N LYS A 80 -5.66 13.12 1.79
CA LYS A 80 -6.45 12.96 0.56
C LYS A 80 -5.73 12.12 -0.49
N THR A 81 -4.43 12.35 -0.67
CA THR A 81 -3.63 11.57 -1.61
C THR A 81 -3.54 10.10 -1.21
N VAL A 82 -3.28 9.81 0.08
CA VAL A 82 -3.18 8.44 0.58
C VAL A 82 -4.54 7.74 0.54
N ILE A 83 -5.59 8.37 1.07
CA ILE A 83 -6.95 7.80 1.08
C ILE A 83 -7.46 7.61 -0.35
N GLY A 84 -7.16 8.54 -1.27
CA GLY A 84 -7.50 8.40 -2.68
C GLY A 84 -6.83 7.19 -3.34
N THR A 85 -5.61 6.83 -2.94
CA THR A 85 -4.94 5.58 -3.39
C THR A 85 -5.67 4.32 -2.93
N HIS A 86 -6.39 4.38 -1.81
CA HIS A 86 -7.19 3.27 -1.31
C HIS A 86 -8.54 3.14 -2.02
N VAL A 87 -8.85 4.03 -2.96
CA VAL A 87 -10.13 4.05 -3.66
C VAL A 87 -9.88 3.82 -5.14
N VAL A 88 -10.14 2.60 -5.59
CA VAL A 88 -9.98 2.16 -6.98
C VAL A 88 -11.22 2.51 -7.78
N THR A 89 -11.06 3.11 -8.95
CA THR A 89 -12.17 3.61 -9.79
C THR A 89 -12.97 2.54 -10.52
N GLU A 90 -12.65 1.26 -10.30
CA GLU A 90 -13.32 0.13 -10.91
C GLU A 90 -13.67 -0.91 -9.84
N PHE A 91 -14.58 -1.81 -10.20
CA PHE A 91 -15.02 -2.90 -9.35
C PHE A 91 -14.10 -4.12 -9.47
N TYR A 92 -13.47 -4.47 -8.34
CA TYR A 92 -12.60 -5.62 -8.16
C TYR A 92 -13.10 -6.46 -6.99
N ASP A 93 -13.50 -7.68 -7.31
CA ASP A 93 -13.72 -8.76 -6.35
C ASP A 93 -12.43 -9.55 -6.13
N GLU A 94 -12.38 -10.38 -5.08
CA GLU A 94 -11.27 -11.33 -4.85
C GLU A 94 -10.87 -12.09 -6.10
N LYS A 95 -11.82 -12.59 -6.89
CA LYS A 95 -11.54 -13.31 -8.15
C LYS A 95 -10.85 -12.41 -9.18
N LYS A 96 -11.34 -11.18 -9.35
CA LYS A 96 -10.76 -10.21 -10.28
C LYS A 96 -9.41 -9.71 -9.80
N LEU A 97 -9.19 -9.61 -8.49
CA LEU A 97 -7.89 -9.29 -7.93
C LEU A 97 -6.87 -10.38 -8.24
N VAL A 98 -7.22 -11.65 -8.07
CA VAL A 98 -6.33 -12.77 -8.42
C VAL A 98 -6.02 -12.79 -9.92
N GLU A 99 -7.00 -12.52 -10.78
CA GLU A 99 -6.79 -12.38 -12.23
C GLU A 99 -5.91 -11.16 -12.57
N ALA A 100 -6.10 -10.04 -11.88
CA ALA A 100 -5.27 -8.85 -11.99
C ALA A 100 -3.82 -9.11 -11.59
N VAL A 101 -3.58 -9.98 -10.58
CA VAL A 101 -2.22 -10.42 -10.23
C VAL A 101 -1.59 -11.19 -11.38
N GLY A 102 -2.31 -12.16 -11.94
CA GLY A 102 -1.80 -12.99 -13.04
C GLY A 102 -1.47 -12.21 -14.30
N SER A 103 -2.20 -11.11 -14.54
CA SER A 103 -2.03 -10.22 -15.69
C SER A 103 -1.17 -8.97 -15.41
N HIS A 104 -0.72 -8.77 -14.16
CA HIS A 104 -0.01 -7.57 -13.72
C HIS A 104 -0.77 -6.27 -14.07
N ALA A 105 -2.08 -6.25 -13.80
CA ALA A 105 -2.92 -5.11 -14.14
C ALA A 105 -2.65 -3.90 -13.24
N GLU A 106 -2.64 -2.71 -13.84
CA GLU A 106 -2.56 -1.43 -13.13
C GLU A 106 -3.97 -0.97 -12.74
N LEU A 107 -4.26 -0.90 -11.45
CA LEU A 107 -5.55 -0.46 -10.94
C LEU A 107 -5.53 1.06 -10.76
N ALA A 108 -6.38 1.77 -11.50
CA ALA A 108 -6.52 3.22 -11.38
C ALA A 108 -7.26 3.61 -10.09
N THR A 109 -6.78 4.64 -9.41
CA THR A 109 -7.33 5.10 -8.12
C THR A 109 -7.78 6.56 -8.19
N LEU A 110 -8.55 7.00 -7.18
CA LEU A 110 -8.95 8.40 -6.99
C LEU A 110 -7.88 9.24 -6.30
N SER A 111 -6.63 8.75 -6.22
CA SER A 111 -5.53 9.53 -5.68
C SER A 111 -5.32 10.80 -6.51
N THR A 112 -5.17 11.94 -5.82
CA THR A 112 -4.76 13.22 -6.43
C THR A 112 -3.31 13.22 -6.92
N ALA A 113 -2.58 12.11 -6.73
CA ALA A 113 -1.29 11.89 -7.31
C ALA A 113 -1.33 11.92 -8.85
N SER A 114 -0.18 12.21 -9.48
CA SER A 114 -0.05 12.18 -10.94
C SER A 114 0.79 10.99 -11.39
N GLY A 115 0.51 10.50 -12.61
CA GLY A 115 1.24 9.41 -13.26
C GLY A 115 1.02 8.05 -12.59
N LEU A 116 2.09 7.27 -12.41
CA LEU A 116 2.01 5.94 -11.79
C LEU A 116 1.59 6.00 -10.32
N ALA A 117 1.79 7.15 -9.66
CA ALA A 117 1.47 7.30 -8.25
C ALA A 117 -0.03 7.38 -7.96
N SER A 118 -0.89 7.51 -8.99
CA SER A 118 -2.35 7.36 -8.88
C SER A 118 -2.86 5.96 -9.26
N LYS A 119 -1.95 5.02 -9.46
CA LYS A 119 -2.28 3.62 -9.71
C LYS A 119 -1.65 2.73 -8.65
N ILE A 120 -2.24 1.56 -8.48
CA ILE A 120 -1.73 0.50 -7.59
C ILE A 120 -1.57 -0.80 -8.37
N TYR A 121 -0.63 -1.62 -7.93
CA TYR A 121 -0.50 -3.01 -8.37
C TYR A 121 -1.04 -3.95 -7.31
N VAL A 122 -1.48 -5.10 -7.77
CA VAL A 122 -1.90 -6.22 -6.93
C VAL A 122 -0.92 -7.37 -7.18
N GLY A 123 -0.41 -7.95 -6.11
CA GLY A 123 0.54 -9.07 -6.13
C GLY A 123 0.11 -10.18 -5.18
N LEU A 124 0.66 -11.37 -5.37
CA LEU A 124 0.55 -12.47 -4.42
C LEU A 124 1.86 -12.57 -3.63
N ILE A 125 1.78 -12.53 -2.31
CA ILE A 125 2.91 -12.67 -1.39
C ILE A 125 2.70 -13.88 -0.48
N ASN A 126 3.77 -14.33 0.19
CA ASN A 126 3.75 -15.34 1.27
C ASN A 126 2.65 -16.40 1.13
N GLU A 127 2.81 -17.33 0.19
CA GLU A 127 1.89 -18.46 -0.03
C GLU A 127 0.55 -18.13 -0.72
N GLY A 128 0.42 -16.96 -1.34
CA GLY A 128 -0.76 -16.61 -2.15
C GLY A 128 -1.72 -15.62 -1.48
N GLU A 129 -1.25 -14.87 -0.49
CA GLU A 129 -1.96 -13.72 0.07
C GLU A 129 -1.96 -12.58 -0.96
N VAL A 130 -3.13 -12.00 -1.23
CA VAL A 130 -3.23 -10.81 -2.07
C VAL A 130 -2.68 -9.60 -1.32
N ALA A 131 -1.78 -8.86 -1.94
CA ALA A 131 -1.23 -7.62 -1.41
C ALA A 131 -1.22 -6.52 -2.47
N PHE A 132 -1.25 -5.28 -2.00
CA PHE A 132 -1.33 -4.08 -2.81
C PHE A 132 -0.05 -3.26 -2.63
N SER A 133 0.42 -2.67 -3.72
CA SER A 133 1.56 -1.75 -3.74
C SER A 133 1.23 -0.55 -4.62
N SER A 134 1.94 0.57 -4.41
CA SER A 134 1.85 1.69 -5.35
C SER A 134 2.48 1.30 -6.69
N ALA A 135 1.94 1.78 -7.82
CA ALA A 135 2.56 1.53 -9.12
C ALA A 135 3.86 2.31 -9.36
N VAL A 136 4.34 3.05 -8.35
CA VAL A 136 5.65 3.69 -8.37
C VAL A 136 6.74 2.64 -8.34
N GLN A 137 7.78 2.85 -9.16
CA GLN A 137 8.91 1.93 -9.25
C GLN A 137 9.63 1.80 -7.90
N GLY A 138 9.83 0.56 -7.44
CA GLY A 138 10.47 0.26 -6.15
C GLY A 138 9.53 0.22 -4.95
N ALA A 139 8.21 0.38 -5.14
CA ALA A 139 7.24 0.25 -4.07
C ALA A 139 7.14 -1.20 -3.56
N THR A 140 6.93 -1.34 -2.26
CA THR A 140 6.76 -2.61 -1.54
C THR A 140 5.28 -2.98 -1.40
N PHE A 141 5.01 -4.29 -1.27
CA PHE A 141 3.68 -4.84 -1.03
C PHE A 141 3.36 -4.87 0.47
N ASP A 142 3.20 -3.69 1.07
CA ASP A 142 2.99 -3.55 2.52
C ASP A 142 1.51 -3.68 2.94
N ALA A 143 0.59 -3.36 2.03
CA ALA A 143 -0.84 -3.42 2.29
C ALA A 143 -1.39 -4.79 1.89
N LYS A 144 -1.68 -5.66 2.86
CA LYS A 144 -2.22 -6.99 2.59
C LYS A 144 -3.74 -6.99 2.63
N LEU A 145 -4.37 -7.77 1.77
CA LEU A 145 -5.80 -8.06 1.85
C LEU A 145 -6.06 -8.97 3.06
N VAL A 146 -6.85 -8.48 4.00
CA VAL A 146 -7.26 -9.26 5.19
C VAL A 146 -8.50 -10.08 4.87
N ARG A 147 -9.54 -9.41 4.37
CA ARG A 147 -10.83 -10.00 4.04
C ARG A 147 -11.68 -9.06 3.20
N THR A 148 -12.69 -9.63 2.55
CA THR A 148 -13.79 -8.87 1.96
C THR A 148 -14.81 -8.48 3.04
N VAL A 149 -15.08 -7.18 3.19
CA VAL A 149 -16.02 -6.64 4.19
C VAL A 149 -17.44 -6.65 3.63
N THR A 150 -17.61 -6.08 2.43
CA THR A 150 -18.88 -6.12 1.73
C THR A 150 -18.63 -6.05 0.23
N THR A 151 -19.49 -6.70 -0.54
CA THR A 151 -19.43 -6.67 -2.00
C THR A 151 -20.85 -6.53 -2.52
N GLN A 152 -21.04 -5.52 -3.35
CA GLN A 152 -22.24 -5.31 -4.14
C GLN A 152 -21.86 -5.42 -5.62
N PRO A 153 -22.34 -6.46 -6.32
CA PRO A 153 -21.99 -6.72 -7.70
C PRO A 153 -22.13 -5.49 -8.59
N ASP A 154 -21.10 -5.23 -9.39
CA ASP A 154 -21.01 -4.14 -10.37
C ASP A 154 -21.18 -2.71 -9.82
N THR A 155 -21.19 -2.53 -8.49
CA THR A 155 -21.45 -1.23 -7.85
C THR A 155 -20.37 -0.86 -6.84
N VAL A 156 -20.11 -1.69 -5.82
CA VAL A 156 -19.10 -1.38 -4.81
C VAL A 156 -18.50 -2.63 -4.22
N SER A 157 -17.18 -2.63 -4.01
CA SER A 157 -16.47 -3.66 -3.26
C SER A 157 -15.70 -2.98 -2.13
N VAL A 158 -15.87 -3.44 -0.90
CA VAL A 158 -15.15 -2.95 0.28
C VAL A 158 -14.28 -4.09 0.80
N LEU A 159 -12.98 -3.85 0.75
CA LEU A 159 -11.96 -4.83 1.09
C LEU A 159 -11.13 -4.28 2.24
N GLN A 160 -10.91 -5.07 3.28
CA GLN A 160 -10.09 -4.67 4.41
C GLN A 160 -8.61 -4.90 4.08
N VAL A 161 -7.79 -3.88 4.29
CA VAL A 161 -6.34 -3.96 4.17
C VAL A 161 -5.63 -3.67 5.48
N THR A 162 -4.48 -4.31 5.67
CA THR A 162 -3.70 -4.21 6.92
C THR A 162 -3.06 -2.85 7.13
N GLN A 163 -2.67 -2.14 6.07
CA GLN A 163 -1.85 -0.92 6.19
C GLN A 163 -2.14 0.07 5.07
N PRO A 164 -1.93 1.38 5.31
CA PRO A 164 -2.03 2.38 4.28
C PRO A 164 -0.92 2.22 3.23
N ILE A 165 -1.30 2.16 1.95
CA ILE A 165 -0.40 2.30 0.80
C ILE A 165 0.11 3.75 0.75
N VAL A 166 1.30 3.97 1.32
CA VAL A 166 2.01 5.25 1.21
C VAL A 166 3.11 5.09 0.16
N LYS A 167 3.35 6.15 -0.62
CA LYS A 167 4.46 6.19 -1.59
C LYS A 167 5.78 6.13 -0.81
N VAL A 168 6.38 4.96 -0.71
CA VAL A 168 7.77 4.82 -0.27
C VAL A 168 8.61 4.80 -1.53
N ALA A 169 8.96 5.99 -2.02
CA ALA A 169 10.11 6.13 -2.91
C ALA A 169 11.36 6.25 -2.03
N GLU A 170 11.66 5.21 -1.25
CA GLU A 170 12.94 5.13 -0.57
C GLU A 170 13.84 4.20 -1.36
N SER A 171 14.83 4.84 -1.99
CA SER A 171 16.06 4.21 -2.41
C SER A 171 16.47 3.16 -1.39
N SER A 172 16.72 1.95 -1.87
CA SER A 172 17.36 0.86 -1.16
C SER A 172 18.42 1.34 -0.15
N THR A 173 18.05 1.40 1.12
CA THR A 173 18.98 1.22 2.23
C THR A 173 18.30 0.33 3.26
N PRO A 174 18.92 -0.80 3.68
CA PRO A 174 18.30 -1.71 4.62
C PRO A 174 18.38 -1.08 6.01
N VAL A 175 17.23 -0.69 6.57
CA VAL A 175 17.12 -0.40 8.01
C VAL A 175 16.85 -1.70 8.76
N THR A 176 17.88 -2.20 9.44
CA THR A 176 17.80 -3.22 10.49
C THR A 176 16.80 -2.79 11.58
N PRO A 177 15.94 -3.68 12.08
CA PRO A 177 14.96 -3.34 13.11
C PRO A 177 15.65 -3.19 14.46
N ASN A 178 15.62 -1.98 15.02
CA ASN A 178 16.00 -1.74 16.40
C ASN A 178 14.87 -2.21 17.31
N GLY A 179 15.21 -3.11 18.25
CA GLY A 179 14.38 -3.48 19.38
C GLY A 179 14.19 -2.29 20.34
N VAL A 180 12.95 -2.16 20.80
CA VAL A 180 12.46 -1.21 21.80
C VAL A 180 13.00 -1.60 23.19
N GLU A 181 13.54 -0.66 23.96
CA GLU A 181 13.16 -0.57 25.38
C GLU A 181 13.26 0.85 25.97
N LYS A 182 12.26 1.12 26.82
CA LYS A 182 11.77 2.36 27.43
C LYS A 182 12.75 3.09 28.37
N GLU A 183 12.50 4.41 28.45
CA GLU A 183 12.86 5.43 29.46
C GLU A 183 12.89 4.95 30.93
N VAL A 184 13.55 5.56 31.94
CA VAL A 184 13.63 6.97 32.39
C VAL A 184 14.81 7.12 33.44
N PRO A 185 15.01 8.26 34.16
CA PRO A 185 16.08 9.27 34.03
C PRO A 185 17.15 9.23 35.17
N THR A 186 18.16 10.12 35.14
CA THR A 186 18.49 11.08 36.23
C THR A 186 19.77 11.88 35.89
N SER A 187 19.59 13.20 35.88
CA SER A 187 20.53 14.30 36.03
C SER A 187 21.90 14.00 36.67
N SER A 188 23.00 14.48 36.08
CA SER A 188 23.92 15.46 36.71
C SER A 188 25.16 15.76 35.83
N ILE A 189 25.27 17.04 35.40
CA ILE A 189 26.41 17.99 35.48
C ILE A 189 27.84 17.39 35.26
N VAL A 190 28.73 17.87 34.39
CA VAL A 190 29.38 19.21 34.33
C VAL A 190 30.15 19.35 33.01
N ALA A 191 30.19 20.58 32.50
CA ALA A 191 30.87 21.06 31.30
C ALA A 191 32.40 21.25 31.44
N GLU A 192 33.02 21.64 30.31
CA GLU A 192 34.11 22.63 30.20
C GLU A 192 35.55 22.17 29.79
N SER A 193 35.77 22.11 28.46
CA SER A 193 36.87 22.74 27.68
C SER A 193 38.38 22.49 28.04
N PRO A 194 39.40 23.11 27.38
CA PRO A 194 40.12 22.54 26.23
C PRO A 194 41.69 22.61 26.29
N LYS A 195 42.37 22.06 25.26
CA LYS A 195 43.66 22.50 24.63
C LYS A 195 45.02 21.97 25.16
N SER A 196 45.79 21.35 24.24
CA SER A 196 47.23 21.59 23.87
C SER A 196 47.86 20.29 23.33
N ILE A 197 48.12 20.12 22.03
CA ILE A 197 49.37 20.45 21.29
C ILE A 197 50.66 20.03 22.03
N GLY A 198 51.41 19.11 21.43
CA GLY A 198 52.79 18.78 21.77
C GLY A 198 53.34 17.65 20.90
N ALA A 199 54.34 17.94 20.08
CA ALA A 199 54.92 17.10 19.04
C ALA A 199 55.93 16.06 19.57
N GLU A 200 56.42 15.25 18.62
CA GLU A 200 57.80 14.74 18.52
C GLU A 200 58.01 13.23 18.75
N ALA A 201 58.41 12.56 17.66
CA ALA A 201 59.03 11.23 17.65
C ALA A 201 60.53 11.36 18.02
N PRO A 202 61.14 10.34 18.63
CA PRO A 202 61.91 9.39 17.83
C PRO A 202 61.88 7.91 18.32
N ALA A 203 62.12 6.98 17.39
CA ALA A 203 62.40 5.55 17.61
C ALA A 203 63.80 5.33 18.26
N PRO A 204 64.35 4.11 18.55
CA PRO A 204 63.98 2.77 18.04
C PRO A 204 64.20 1.55 19.01
N SER A 205 64.10 0.33 18.43
CA SER A 205 64.45 -1.03 18.93
C SER A 205 63.37 -1.75 19.76
N SER A 206 63.02 -3.03 19.57
CA SER A 206 63.71 -4.16 18.93
C SER A 206 62.70 -5.21 18.44
N SER A 207 63.01 -5.81 17.28
CA SER A 207 62.67 -7.12 16.72
C SER A 207 61.86 -8.12 17.60
N SER A 208 60.87 -8.82 17.06
CA SER A 208 61.16 -10.00 16.24
C SER A 208 60.06 -10.40 15.25
N ARG A 209 60.56 -10.75 14.07
CA ARG A 209 59.97 -11.32 12.86
C ARG A 209 59.79 -12.84 13.01
N THR A 210 58.80 -13.42 12.31
CA THR A 210 58.85 -14.71 11.55
C THR A 210 57.50 -15.48 11.69
N THR A 211 56.84 -16.17 10.73
CA THR A 211 56.90 -16.40 9.26
C THR A 211 55.81 -17.47 8.94
N PHE A 212 54.99 -17.25 7.90
CA PHE A 212 54.36 -18.20 6.92
C PHE A 212 53.18 -19.18 7.21
N GLY A 213 52.31 -19.26 6.18
CA GLY A 213 51.45 -20.40 5.76
C GLY A 213 50.03 -19.96 5.35
N PHE A 214 49.68 -19.55 4.11
CA PHE A 214 49.55 -20.20 2.78
C PHE A 214 48.33 -21.14 2.58
N VAL A 215 47.69 -21.00 1.40
CA VAL A 215 46.69 -21.86 0.71
C VAL A 215 45.23 -21.72 1.22
N GLY A 216 44.16 -21.46 0.45
CA GLY A 216 43.89 -21.51 -0.99
C GLY A 216 42.74 -22.51 -1.27
N ALA A 217 41.55 -22.06 -1.70
CA ALA A 217 40.58 -22.91 -2.40
C ALA A 217 39.49 -22.06 -3.12
N VAL A 218 39.67 -21.94 -4.44
CA VAL A 218 38.65 -21.59 -5.43
C VAL A 218 37.84 -22.85 -5.71
N LEU A 219 36.50 -22.77 -5.70
CA LEU A 219 35.63 -23.82 -6.23
C LEU A 219 34.67 -23.20 -7.25
N ALA A 220 35.05 -23.35 -8.52
CA ALA A 220 34.17 -23.22 -9.67
C ALA A 220 33.46 -24.57 -9.88
N PHE A 221 32.16 -24.54 -10.15
CA PHE A 221 31.44 -25.66 -10.74
C PHE A 221 30.69 -25.17 -11.97
N ALA A 222 31.08 -25.68 -13.12
CA ALA A 222 30.42 -25.51 -14.40
C ALA A 222 29.98 -26.89 -14.93
N SER A 223 28.78 -26.90 -15.50
CA SER A 223 28.38 -27.64 -16.71
C SER A 223 27.69 -29.02 -16.62
N VAL A 224 26.45 -29.00 -17.15
CA VAL A 224 25.88 -29.83 -18.24
C VAL A 224 25.31 -31.22 -17.91
N PHE A 225 23.99 -31.37 -18.17
CA PHE A 225 23.31 -32.56 -18.72
C PHE A 225 22.03 -32.04 -19.44
N VAL A 226 21.96 -31.98 -20.77
CA VAL A 226 21.64 -33.03 -21.77
C VAL A 226 20.15 -33.46 -21.76
N SER A 227 19.53 -33.28 -22.93
CA SER A 227 18.16 -33.66 -23.33
C SER A 227 17.83 -35.14 -23.14
N LEU A 228 16.55 -35.42 -22.88
CA LEU A 228 15.79 -36.47 -23.54
C LEU A 228 14.33 -36.04 -23.68
#